data_AF-A0A6G1VP16-F1
#
_entry.id   AF-A0A6G1VP16-F1
#
_cell.length_a   1.000
_cell.length_b   1.000
_cell.length_c   1.000
_cell.angle_alpha   90.00
_cell.angle_beta   90.00
_cell.angle_gamma   90.00
#
_symmetry.space_group_name_H-M   'P 1'
#
loop_
_entity.id
_entity.type
_entity.pdbx_description
1 polymer ?
#
loop_
_entity_poly.entity_id
_entity_poly.type
_entity_poly.pdbx_seq_one_letter_code
_entity_poly.pdbx_strand_id
1 'polypeptide(L)'
;MSNQKYQMQQIGGNSTVSRYAVVAEGVSEVTNAATIEQQYGRDTSFLGSGEIGDATFRAIEVGGRSYEYVNYGDDDNIPYLLQQLLRKNMVAQRAMAFNVQCCYGQGLRFIDRETKQDVADEEIRKFCLSNSIHEVFMQQATDMKFFAWSVEVIILSRDHKRIVNIRHKDVSYCRLQRPNKNGRIENVFFGDFSHFQQDLEAEVIPLLDLYDPLGDLLARMGKAPDPYTGIRGKGPKDGTNCKFAIISRMPTPGMQYYPIPYYASIFDDAWYDIYRLIGIGKRYMIKNTSAPRIQIEVHRDYWDELCNNEGIIEPEKRKARILQEKENIINFVCGPENAGKALITGYYLDPNGKEQRMVRIINLSEGNKKEGGDWAEDMSEASNALCFSFGCHPNLIGATPGKSQMNNSGSDKRELFIMKQSLEKATHDIMAKPWHVVIHYNLWADKNITVDVPMIELTTLDKNKDQQTSIVNNNGNENTDN
;
A
#
# COMPACT_ATOMS: atom_id res chain seq x y z
N MET A 1 33.22 35.30 -19.91
CA MET A 1 32.71 34.07 -19.28
C MET A 1 33.72 32.97 -19.52
N SER A 2 34.06 32.22 -18.47
CA SER A 2 35.22 31.32 -18.37
C SER A 2 35.26 30.25 -19.48
N ASN A 3 36.42 30.07 -20.10
CA ASN A 3 36.71 29.09 -21.15
C ASN A 3 37.47 27.88 -20.54
N GLN A 4 36.80 27.08 -19.71
CA GLN A 4 37.37 25.81 -19.23
C GLN A 4 36.45 24.65 -19.66
N LYS A 5 36.77 24.05 -20.81
CA LYS A 5 36.01 22.93 -21.41
C LYS A 5 36.25 21.56 -20.72
N TYR A 6 37.18 21.49 -19.78
CA TYR A 6 37.62 20.23 -19.17
C TYR A 6 37.98 20.43 -17.70
N GLN A 7 37.59 19.47 -16.85
CA GLN A 7 37.92 19.41 -15.44
C GLN A 7 38.73 18.15 -15.13
N MET A 8 39.73 18.28 -14.26
CA MET A 8 40.48 17.14 -13.72
C MET A 8 39.68 16.52 -12.57
N GLN A 9 39.28 15.25 -12.72
CA GLN A 9 38.52 14.51 -11.72
C GLN A 9 39.33 13.32 -11.20
N GLN A 10 39.30 13.08 -9.89
CA GLN A 10 40.04 12.00 -9.26
C GLN A 10 39.33 10.66 -9.51
N ILE A 11 40.01 9.74 -10.21
CA ILE A 11 39.47 8.43 -10.64
C ILE A 11 39.93 7.26 -9.77
N GLY A 12 40.51 7.56 -8.60
CA GLY A 12 40.94 6.58 -7.60
C GLY A 12 42.38 6.77 -7.13
N GLY A 13 42.74 6.12 -6.03
CA GLY A 13 44.07 6.21 -5.45
C GLY A 13 44.19 5.44 -4.13
N ASN A 14 45.42 5.04 -3.78
CA ASN A 14 45.75 4.51 -2.46
C ASN A 14 46.28 5.65 -1.57
N SER A 15 46.55 5.36 -0.29
CA SER A 15 47.00 6.35 0.72
C SER A 15 48.24 7.18 0.33
N THR A 16 49.00 6.75 -0.68
CA THR A 16 50.22 7.42 -1.15
C THR A 16 50.17 7.89 -2.61
N VAL A 17 49.16 7.54 -3.41
CA VAL A 17 49.07 7.93 -4.83
C VAL A 17 47.63 8.16 -5.26
N SER A 18 47.35 9.32 -5.84
CA SER A 18 46.05 9.69 -6.43
C SER A 18 46.14 9.74 -7.96
N ARG A 19 45.17 9.18 -8.66
CA ARG A 19 45.04 9.20 -10.13
C ARG A 19 43.92 10.15 -10.54
N TYR A 20 44.16 10.92 -11.59
CA TYR A 20 43.21 11.90 -12.14
C TYR A 20 43.01 11.67 -13.64
N ALA A 21 41.78 11.87 -14.12
CA ALA A 21 41.45 11.92 -15.54
C ALA A 21 40.88 13.28 -15.91
N VAL A 22 41.13 13.70 -17.16
CA VAL A 22 40.59 14.94 -17.73
C VAL A 22 39.23 14.62 -18.36
N VAL A 23 38.15 15.18 -17.82
CA VAL A 23 36.77 14.92 -18.24
C VAL A 23 36.11 16.20 -18.74
N ALA A 24 35.30 16.09 -19.80
CA ALA A 24 34.54 17.24 -20.32
C ALA A 24 33.37 17.58 -19.38
N GLU A 25 33.10 18.87 -19.20
CA GLU A 25 32.01 19.35 -18.36
C GLU A 25 30.66 18.79 -18.87
N GLY A 26 29.97 18.00 -18.04
CA GLY A 26 28.68 17.36 -18.37
C GLY A 26 28.68 15.83 -18.45
N VAL A 27 29.85 15.17 -18.43
CA VAL A 27 29.94 13.70 -18.34
C VAL A 27 30.48 13.33 -16.96
N SER A 28 29.57 13.11 -16.01
CA SER A 28 29.91 12.55 -14.69
C SER A 28 29.98 11.03 -14.77
N GLU A 29 30.97 10.41 -14.12
CA GLU A 29 30.89 8.99 -13.73
C GLU A 29 29.65 8.76 -12.85
N VAL A 30 28.94 7.67 -13.11
CA VAL A 30 27.87 7.12 -12.26
C VAL A 30 28.53 6.27 -11.18
N THR A 31 29.26 6.90 -10.28
CA THR A 31 29.82 6.21 -9.10
C THR A 31 29.45 7.01 -7.88
N ASN A 32 28.27 6.71 -7.33
CA ASN A 32 27.94 6.88 -5.91
C ASN A 32 26.57 6.24 -5.63
N ALA A 33 26.51 5.29 -4.69
CA ALA A 33 25.24 4.78 -4.16
C ALA A 33 24.32 5.93 -3.69
N ALA A 34 24.92 7.03 -3.21
CA ALA A 34 24.21 8.26 -2.84
C ALA A 34 23.49 8.94 -4.03
N THR A 35 24.03 8.89 -5.25
CA THR A 35 23.33 9.44 -6.44
C THR A 35 22.20 8.54 -6.90
N ILE A 36 22.32 7.22 -6.76
CA ILE A 36 21.24 6.28 -7.11
C ILE A 36 20.09 6.42 -6.10
N GLU A 37 20.37 6.45 -4.80
CA GLU A 37 19.34 6.72 -3.77
C GLU A 37 18.67 8.08 -3.97
N GLN A 38 19.43 9.11 -4.36
CA GLN A 38 18.85 10.43 -4.69
C GLN A 38 17.96 10.41 -5.93
N GLN A 39 18.29 9.59 -6.93
CA GLN A 39 17.56 9.53 -8.20
C GLN A 39 16.34 8.59 -8.16
N TYR A 40 16.45 7.47 -7.44
CA TYR A 40 15.51 6.35 -7.45
C TYR A 40 14.88 6.03 -6.08
N GLY A 41 15.33 6.70 -5.02
CA GLY A 41 14.93 6.43 -3.63
C GLY A 41 15.66 5.24 -3.02
N ARG A 42 15.49 5.03 -1.70
CA ARG A 42 15.92 3.80 -1.02
C ARG A 42 14.94 2.66 -1.26
N ASP A 43 15.46 1.44 -1.25
CA ASP A 43 14.65 0.23 -1.30
C ASP A 43 13.80 0.12 -0.04
N THR A 44 12.63 -0.49 -0.17
CA THR A 44 11.68 -0.70 0.92
C THR A 44 12.06 -1.84 1.86
N SER A 45 13.21 -2.51 1.62
CA SER A 45 13.74 -3.61 2.43
C SER A 45 13.94 -3.18 3.89
N PHE A 46 12.84 -3.18 4.63
CA PHE A 46 12.77 -2.77 6.03
C PHE A 46 11.46 -3.23 6.65
N LEU A 47 11.50 -4.44 7.21
CA LEU A 47 10.92 -4.73 8.52
C LEU A 47 12.09 -5.07 9.46
N GLY A 48 12.65 -4.06 10.13
CA GLY A 48 13.51 -4.31 11.30
C GLY A 48 12.75 -5.19 12.30
N SER A 49 13.44 -6.22 12.82
CA SER A 49 13.07 -7.32 13.75
C SER A 49 11.69 -7.99 13.64
N GLY A 50 10.64 -7.26 13.30
CA GLY A 50 9.23 -7.64 13.23
C GLY A 50 8.63 -8.14 14.54
N GLU A 51 9.48 -8.39 15.53
CA GLU A 51 9.45 -9.40 16.58
C GLU A 51 9.39 -10.87 16.14
N ILE A 52 10.60 -11.42 15.92
CA ILE A 52 11.03 -12.64 16.62
C ILE A 52 12.20 -12.24 17.55
N GLY A 53 11.91 -11.94 18.82
CA GLY A 53 12.91 -11.99 19.91
C GLY A 53 13.04 -10.77 20.82
N ASP A 54 12.97 -9.53 20.31
CA ASP A 54 13.35 -8.34 21.09
C ASP A 54 12.29 -7.23 21.05
N ALA A 55 11.25 -7.36 21.87
CA ALA A 55 10.30 -6.29 22.09
C ALA A 55 10.95 -5.09 22.76
N THR A 56 10.80 -3.91 22.18
CA THR A 56 11.28 -2.66 22.78
C THR A 56 10.16 -1.99 23.58
N PHE A 57 10.52 -1.49 24.76
CA PHE A 57 9.59 -0.81 25.66
C PHE A 57 9.99 0.64 25.83
N ARG A 58 9.01 1.53 25.91
CA ARG A 58 9.22 2.95 26.19
C ARG A 58 8.32 3.42 27.33
N ALA A 59 8.86 4.32 28.15
CA ALA A 59 8.11 4.96 29.22
C ALA A 59 7.20 6.06 28.66
N ILE A 60 6.01 6.20 29.24
CA ILE A 60 5.05 7.26 28.94
C ILE A 60 4.45 7.78 30.26
N GLU A 61 4.28 9.09 30.39
CA GLU A 61 3.58 9.69 31.52
C GLU A 61 2.19 10.17 31.08
N VAL A 62 1.15 9.64 31.72
CA VAL A 62 -0.24 9.98 31.38
C VAL A 62 -1.01 10.30 32.65
N GLY A 63 -1.50 11.54 32.75
CA GLY A 63 -2.27 11.99 33.92
C GLY A 63 -1.51 11.90 35.24
N GLY A 64 -0.20 12.17 35.23
CA GLY A 64 0.68 12.11 36.41
C GLY A 64 1.02 10.71 36.89
N ARG A 65 0.77 9.68 36.08
CA ARG A 65 1.20 8.30 36.31
C ARG A 65 2.15 7.87 35.21
N SER A 66 3.27 7.26 35.61
CA SER A 66 4.22 6.66 34.68
C SER A 66 3.81 5.23 34.33
N TYR A 67 3.79 4.93 33.04
CA TYR A 67 3.55 3.61 32.47
C TYR A 67 4.69 3.25 31.52
N GLU A 68 4.77 1.97 31.15
CA GLU A 68 5.59 1.49 30.04
C GLU A 68 4.69 0.86 28.97
N TYR A 69 4.98 1.12 27.71
CA TYR A 69 4.27 0.55 26.58
C TYR A 69 5.23 -0.17 25.63
N VAL A 70 4.69 -1.11 24.85
CA VAL A 70 5.42 -1.85 23.81
C VAL A 70 5.43 -1.02 22.54
N ASN A 71 6.60 -0.80 21.96
CA ASN A 71 6.70 -0.07 20.70
C ASN A 71 6.04 -0.87 19.57
N TYR A 72 5.37 -0.18 18.65
CA TYR A 72 4.89 -0.82 17.43
C TYR A 72 6.02 -0.87 16.41
N GLY A 73 6.78 -1.98 16.45
CA GLY A 73 8.06 -2.12 15.76
C GLY A 73 9.21 -1.58 16.60
N ASP A 74 10.34 -1.30 15.98
CA ASP A 74 11.53 -0.83 16.70
C ASP A 74 11.33 0.59 17.30
N ASP A 75 10.55 1.45 16.63
CA ASP A 75 10.50 2.90 16.90
C ASP A 75 9.09 3.53 16.81
N ASP A 76 8.03 2.73 16.94
CA ASP A 76 6.62 3.14 16.79
C ASP A 76 6.18 3.52 15.37
N ASN A 77 7.06 3.47 14.36
CA ASN A 77 6.76 3.99 13.03
C ASN A 77 6.09 3.00 12.08
N ILE A 78 6.04 1.70 12.40
CA ILE A 78 5.51 0.66 11.48
C ILE A 78 4.13 1.02 10.91
N PRO A 79 3.12 1.43 11.71
CA PRO A 79 1.80 1.72 11.16
C PRO A 79 1.80 2.87 10.14
N TYR A 80 2.54 3.93 10.44
CA TYR A 80 2.65 5.12 9.59
C TYR A 80 3.43 4.81 8.31
N LEU A 81 4.50 4.02 8.42
CA LEU A 81 5.30 3.57 7.30
C LEU A 81 4.48 2.69 6.35
N LEU A 82 3.77 1.69 6.86
CA LEU A 82 2.90 0.83 6.05
C LEU A 82 1.86 1.65 5.28
N GLN A 83 1.17 2.59 5.95
CA GLN A 83 0.22 3.49 5.29
C GLN A 83 0.90 4.33 4.20
N GLN A 84 2.09 4.87 4.45
CA GLN A 84 2.81 5.68 3.48
C GLN A 84 3.23 4.87 2.25
N LEU A 85 3.73 3.65 2.44
CA LEU A 85 4.13 2.75 1.36
C LEU A 85 2.90 2.35 0.52
N LEU A 86 1.83 1.88 1.15
CA LEU A 86 0.61 1.52 0.44
C LEU A 86 0.06 2.69 -0.40
N ARG A 87 0.05 3.92 0.15
CA ARG A 87 -0.41 5.12 -0.56
C ARG A 87 0.45 5.50 -1.77
N LYS A 88 1.74 5.16 -1.77
CA LYS A 88 2.66 5.47 -2.87
C LYS A 88 2.53 4.51 -4.05
N ASN A 89 1.82 3.39 -3.89
CA ASN A 89 1.60 2.40 -4.94
C ASN A 89 0.10 2.25 -5.26
N MET A 90 -0.27 2.59 -6.50
CA MET A 90 -1.67 2.62 -6.92
C MET A 90 -2.34 1.22 -6.92
N VAL A 91 -1.59 0.17 -7.28
CA VAL A 91 -2.10 -1.22 -7.26
C VAL A 91 -2.31 -1.67 -5.82
N ALA A 92 -1.34 -1.41 -4.95
CA ALA A 92 -1.42 -1.72 -3.52
C ALA A 92 -2.63 -1.02 -2.87
N GLN A 93 -2.76 0.29 -3.04
CA GLN A 93 -3.87 1.05 -2.46
C GLN A 93 -5.23 0.58 -3.00
N ARG A 94 -5.32 0.23 -4.29
CA ARG A 94 -6.56 -0.29 -4.89
C ARG A 94 -6.90 -1.69 -4.36
N ALA A 95 -5.91 -2.57 -4.24
CA ALA A 95 -6.08 -3.91 -3.67
C ALA A 95 -6.54 -3.84 -2.20
N MET A 96 -5.93 -2.95 -1.40
CA MET A 96 -6.34 -2.71 -0.03
C MET A 96 -7.77 -2.20 0.07
N ALA A 97 -8.16 -1.20 -0.72
CA ALA A 97 -9.54 -0.71 -0.74
C ALA A 97 -10.54 -1.83 -1.09
N PHE A 98 -10.20 -2.69 -2.05
CA PHE A 98 -11.01 -3.86 -2.41
C PHE A 98 -11.10 -4.88 -1.27
N ASN A 99 -9.99 -5.20 -0.61
CA ASN A 99 -9.97 -6.12 0.54
C ASN A 99 -10.81 -5.59 1.72
N VAL A 100 -10.74 -4.30 2.03
CA VAL A 100 -11.58 -3.68 3.07
C VAL A 100 -13.07 -3.82 2.72
N GLN A 101 -13.44 -3.46 1.48
CA GLN A 101 -14.84 -3.54 1.03
C GLN A 101 -15.34 -5.00 0.98
N CYS A 102 -14.50 -5.93 0.56
CA CYS A 102 -14.84 -7.35 0.52
C CYS A 102 -15.04 -7.91 1.94
N CYS A 103 -14.16 -7.56 2.87
CA CYS A 103 -14.29 -7.90 4.29
C CYS A 103 -15.50 -7.25 4.95
N TYR A 104 -15.87 -6.03 4.57
CA TYR A 104 -17.09 -5.41 5.09
C TYR A 104 -18.34 -6.20 4.66
N GLY A 105 -18.34 -6.77 3.46
CA GLY A 105 -19.46 -7.58 2.95
C GLY A 105 -20.75 -6.76 2.86
N GLN A 106 -21.84 -7.28 3.40
CA GLN A 106 -23.10 -6.53 3.55
C GLN A 106 -23.21 -5.74 4.86
N GLY A 107 -22.12 -5.61 5.61
CA GLY A 107 -22.08 -5.00 6.94
C GLY A 107 -22.52 -5.94 8.05
N LEU A 108 -22.16 -5.60 9.28
CA LEU A 108 -22.56 -6.32 10.48
C LEU A 108 -24.07 -6.17 10.73
N ARG A 109 -24.76 -7.29 10.97
CA ARG A 109 -26.18 -7.32 11.30
C ARG A 109 -26.42 -8.07 12.60
N PHE A 110 -27.45 -7.66 13.32
CA PHE A 110 -28.01 -8.40 14.44
C PHE A 110 -29.16 -9.24 13.89
N ILE A 111 -29.02 -10.56 13.98
CA ILE A 111 -29.97 -11.51 13.42
C ILE A 111 -30.50 -12.46 14.49
N ASP A 112 -31.70 -12.96 14.26
CA ASP A 112 -32.23 -14.08 15.05
C ASP A 112 -31.54 -15.39 14.60
N ARG A 113 -31.13 -16.23 15.57
CA ARG A 113 -30.32 -17.42 15.28
C ARG A 113 -31.08 -18.49 14.50
N GLU A 114 -32.39 -18.59 14.68
CA GLU A 114 -33.24 -19.59 14.03
C GLU A 114 -33.65 -19.16 12.63
N THR A 115 -34.23 -17.96 12.52
CA THR A 115 -34.79 -17.43 11.27
C THR A 115 -33.74 -16.82 10.36
N LYS A 116 -32.57 -16.44 10.91
CA LYS A 116 -31.49 -15.71 10.24
C LYS A 116 -31.91 -14.37 9.64
N GLN A 117 -33.04 -13.84 10.08
CA GLN A 117 -33.56 -12.53 9.66
C GLN A 117 -33.05 -11.43 10.58
N ASP A 118 -33.04 -10.20 10.06
CA ASP A 118 -32.69 -9.02 10.84
C ASP A 118 -33.66 -8.84 12.02
N VAL A 119 -33.11 -8.51 13.19
CA VAL A 119 -33.91 -8.36 14.41
C VAL A 119 -34.74 -7.06 14.38
N ALA A 120 -36.02 -7.17 14.74
CA ALA A 120 -36.96 -6.05 14.85
C ALA A 120 -37.03 -5.40 16.26
N ASP A 121 -36.24 -5.88 17.23
CA ASP A 121 -36.21 -5.35 18.61
C ASP A 121 -35.79 -3.86 18.63
N GLU A 122 -36.63 -3.01 19.24
CA GLU A 122 -36.44 -1.57 19.29
C GLU A 122 -35.18 -1.16 20.06
N GLU A 123 -34.80 -1.90 21.12
CA GLU A 123 -33.61 -1.61 21.91
C GLU A 123 -32.35 -1.79 21.05
N ILE A 124 -32.30 -2.89 20.28
CA ILE A 124 -31.17 -3.20 19.41
C ILE A 124 -31.11 -2.21 18.26
N ARG A 125 -32.25 -1.88 17.63
CA ARG A 125 -32.30 -0.85 16.59
C ARG A 125 -31.79 0.50 17.10
N LYS A 126 -32.16 0.90 18.33
CA LYS A 126 -31.67 2.13 18.95
C LYS A 126 -30.17 2.07 19.26
N PHE A 127 -29.67 0.92 19.70
CA PHE A 127 -28.24 0.69 19.89
C PHE A 127 -27.48 0.82 18.55
N CYS A 128 -27.98 0.21 17.47
CA CYS A 128 -27.39 0.30 16.13
C CYS A 128 -27.30 1.75 15.64
N LEU A 129 -28.39 2.52 15.77
CA LEU A 129 -28.46 3.92 15.34
C LEU A 129 -27.56 4.85 16.16
N SER A 130 -27.56 4.71 17.50
CA SER A 130 -26.76 5.57 18.39
C SER A 130 -25.25 5.31 18.31
N ASN A 131 -24.86 4.14 17.82
CA ASN A 131 -23.46 3.76 17.67
C ASN A 131 -22.92 3.88 16.25
N SER A 132 -23.75 4.15 15.25
CA SER A 132 -23.35 4.11 13.84
C SER A 132 -22.61 2.81 13.52
N ILE A 133 -23.21 1.66 13.86
CA ILE A 133 -22.50 0.37 13.90
C ILE A 133 -21.83 0.00 12.58
N HIS A 134 -22.38 0.41 11.45
CA HIS A 134 -21.80 0.16 10.13
C HIS A 134 -20.50 0.95 9.92
N GLU A 135 -20.40 2.17 10.45
CA GLU A 135 -19.18 2.97 10.40
C GLU A 135 -18.11 2.37 11.32
N VAL A 136 -18.50 1.99 12.55
CA VAL A 136 -17.60 1.29 13.49
C VAL A 136 -17.09 -0.02 12.88
N PHE A 137 -17.95 -0.80 12.25
CA PHE A 137 -17.58 -2.06 11.62
C PHE A 137 -16.72 -1.85 10.36
N MET A 138 -16.98 -0.81 9.56
CA MET A 138 -16.13 -0.46 8.42
C MET A 138 -14.71 -0.05 8.89
N GLN A 139 -14.62 0.71 9.98
CA GLN A 139 -13.33 1.08 10.60
C GLN A 139 -12.60 -0.16 11.13
N GLN A 140 -13.31 -1.03 11.85
CA GLN A 140 -12.80 -2.33 12.30
C GLN A 140 -12.26 -3.18 11.13
N ALA A 141 -13.02 -3.31 10.04
CA ALA A 141 -12.60 -4.04 8.84
C ALA A 141 -11.38 -3.39 8.16
N THR A 142 -11.30 -2.06 8.18
CA THR A 142 -10.14 -1.31 7.66
C THR A 142 -8.89 -1.67 8.44
N ASP A 143 -8.90 -1.53 9.76
CA ASP A 143 -7.75 -1.83 10.62
C ASP A 143 -7.36 -3.30 10.53
N MET A 144 -8.34 -4.19 10.50
CA MET A 144 -8.10 -5.62 10.38
C MET A 144 -7.41 -5.98 9.05
N LYS A 145 -7.70 -5.28 7.95
CA LYS A 145 -7.01 -5.50 6.67
C LYS A 145 -5.67 -4.80 6.58
N PHE A 146 -5.54 -3.59 7.12
CA PHE A 146 -4.29 -2.84 7.09
C PHE A 146 -3.26 -3.41 8.05
N PHE A 147 -3.66 -3.83 9.24
CA PHE A 147 -2.75 -4.14 10.34
C PHE A 147 -2.92 -5.53 10.92
N ALA A 148 -3.96 -6.28 10.52
CA ALA A 148 -4.27 -7.61 11.06
C ALA A 148 -4.71 -7.63 12.54
N TRP A 149 -5.10 -6.47 13.08
CA TRP A 149 -5.76 -6.32 14.37
C TRP A 149 -6.61 -5.06 14.41
N SER A 150 -7.51 -4.96 15.38
CA SER A 150 -8.38 -3.82 15.62
C SER A 150 -8.67 -3.64 17.11
N VAL A 151 -9.03 -2.42 17.51
CA VAL A 151 -9.39 -2.07 18.89
C VAL A 151 -10.80 -1.48 18.93
N GLU A 152 -11.68 -2.13 19.68
CA GLU A 152 -13.04 -1.69 19.93
C GLU A 152 -13.22 -1.34 21.40
N VAL A 153 -13.69 -0.13 21.67
CA VAL A 153 -13.93 0.37 23.02
C VAL A 153 -15.42 0.31 23.32
N ILE A 154 -15.78 -0.51 24.29
CA ILE A 154 -17.14 -0.58 24.84
C ILE A 154 -17.30 0.39 26.00
N ILE A 155 -18.47 1.01 26.11
CA ILE A 155 -18.84 1.91 27.19
C ILE A 155 -20.14 1.42 27.82
N LEU A 156 -20.10 1.22 29.12
CA LEU A 156 -21.21 0.76 29.95
C LEU A 156 -22.08 1.93 30.40
N SER A 157 -23.34 1.62 30.72
CA SER A 157 -24.21 2.53 31.45
C SER A 157 -23.61 2.84 32.82
N ARG A 158 -24.05 3.96 33.42
CA ARG A 158 -23.58 4.41 34.74
C ARG A 158 -23.75 3.35 35.84
N ASP A 159 -24.79 2.54 35.75
CA ASP A 159 -25.12 1.46 36.68
C ASP A 159 -24.49 0.10 36.28
N HIS A 160 -23.64 0.08 35.25
CA HIS A 160 -22.96 -1.11 34.72
C HIS A 160 -23.88 -2.25 34.28
N LYS A 161 -25.18 -2.00 34.09
CA LYS A 161 -26.11 -3.08 33.73
C LYS A 161 -25.99 -3.48 32.28
N ARG A 162 -25.70 -2.53 31.39
CA ARG A 162 -25.67 -2.71 29.94
C ARG A 162 -24.51 -1.97 29.30
N ILE A 163 -24.04 -2.47 28.17
CA ILE A 163 -23.17 -1.75 27.23
C ILE A 163 -24.06 -0.87 26.37
N VAL A 164 -23.80 0.44 26.41
CA VAL A 164 -24.58 1.46 25.72
C VAL A 164 -23.89 1.98 24.47
N ASN A 165 -22.56 1.99 24.46
CA ASN A 165 -21.80 2.44 23.31
C ASN A 165 -20.66 1.51 22.93
N ILE A 166 -20.33 1.53 21.65
CA ILE A 166 -19.13 0.94 21.07
C ILE A 166 -18.48 1.97 20.15
N ARG A 167 -17.17 2.14 20.27
CA ARG A 167 -16.37 3.07 19.48
C ARG A 167 -15.11 2.36 19.01
N HIS A 168 -14.76 2.55 17.74
CA HIS A 168 -13.49 2.07 17.23
C HIS A 168 -12.37 3.06 17.57
N LYS A 169 -11.16 2.54 17.82
CA LYS A 169 -9.94 3.32 17.97
C LYS A 169 -8.94 2.83 16.93
N ASP A 170 -8.54 3.73 16.03
CA ASP A 170 -7.58 3.44 14.97
C ASP A 170 -6.26 2.94 15.58
N VAL A 171 -5.87 1.73 15.19
CA VAL A 171 -4.72 1.03 15.76
C VAL A 171 -3.38 1.71 15.46
N SER A 172 -3.32 2.56 14.43
CA SER A 172 -2.15 3.38 14.13
C SER A 172 -1.76 4.25 15.33
N TYR A 173 -2.77 4.69 16.08
CA TYR A 173 -2.66 5.54 17.26
C TYR A 173 -2.81 4.76 18.58
N CYS A 174 -2.77 3.43 18.55
CA CYS A 174 -2.87 2.58 19.74
C CYS A 174 -1.52 1.98 20.14
N ARG A 175 -1.19 1.99 21.43
CA ARG A 175 -0.06 1.24 22.00
C ARG A 175 -0.48 0.33 23.15
N LEU A 176 0.14 -0.85 23.26
CA LEU A 176 -0.17 -1.83 24.28
C LEU A 176 0.73 -1.59 25.49
N GLN A 177 0.16 -1.64 26.70
CA GLN A 177 0.99 -1.60 27.90
C GLN A 177 1.93 -2.80 27.95
N ARG A 178 3.14 -2.59 28.48
CA ARG A 178 4.04 -3.69 28.84
C ARG A 178 3.27 -4.70 29.71
N PRO A 179 3.31 -6.01 29.37
CA PRO A 179 2.65 -7.00 30.18
C PRO A 179 3.12 -6.97 31.63
N ASN A 180 2.18 -7.18 32.55
CA ASN A 180 2.51 -7.37 33.94
C ASN A 180 3.26 -8.71 34.16
N LYS A 181 3.64 -9.00 35.40
CA LYS A 181 4.37 -10.23 35.76
C LYS A 181 3.65 -11.53 35.38
N ASN A 182 2.33 -11.47 35.17
CA ASN A 182 1.50 -12.62 34.77
C ASN A 182 1.34 -12.70 33.24
N GLY A 183 2.03 -11.86 32.47
CA GLY A 183 1.92 -11.81 31.01
C GLY A 183 0.67 -11.10 30.49
N ARG A 184 -0.09 -10.41 31.36
CA ARG A 184 -1.33 -9.74 30.99
C ARG A 184 -1.09 -8.27 30.62
N ILE A 185 -1.66 -7.85 29.49
CA ILE A 185 -1.69 -6.46 29.07
C ILE A 185 -2.92 -5.81 29.70
N GLU A 186 -2.72 -4.77 30.51
CA GLU A 186 -3.80 -4.20 31.33
C GLU A 186 -4.49 -3.01 30.68
N ASN A 187 -3.78 -2.26 29.83
CA ASN A 187 -4.29 -1.05 29.19
C ASN A 187 -3.85 -0.94 27.73
N VAL A 188 -4.69 -0.27 26.93
CA VAL A 188 -4.35 0.30 25.64
C VAL A 188 -4.21 1.81 25.80
N PHE A 189 -3.13 2.37 25.28
CA PHE A 189 -2.90 3.80 25.18
C PHE A 189 -3.35 4.29 23.81
N PHE A 190 -4.20 5.31 23.75
CA PHE A 190 -4.64 5.92 22.50
C PHE A 190 -4.16 7.37 22.42
N GLY A 191 -3.30 7.69 21.46
CA GLY A 191 -2.67 9.01 21.33
C GLY A 191 -1.84 9.14 20.05
N ASP A 192 -1.27 10.33 19.81
CA ASP A 192 -0.43 10.57 18.63
C ASP A 192 1.02 10.10 18.84
N PHE A 193 1.29 8.85 18.45
CA PHE A 193 2.63 8.27 18.55
C PHE A 193 3.54 8.59 17.35
N SER A 194 3.10 9.42 16.39
CA SER A 194 3.90 9.76 15.19
C SER A 194 5.15 10.56 15.51
N HIS A 195 5.09 11.36 16.58
CA HIS A 195 6.21 12.13 17.10
C HIS A 195 6.24 11.93 18.61
N PHE A 196 7.08 11.01 19.10
CA PHE A 196 7.18 10.78 20.54
C PHE A 196 7.60 12.08 21.24
N GLN A 197 6.71 12.57 22.11
CA GLN A 197 6.95 13.67 23.03
C GLN A 197 6.78 13.16 24.45
N GLN A 198 7.60 13.65 25.37
CA GLN A 198 7.55 13.22 26.77
C GLN A 198 6.21 13.55 27.44
N ASP A 199 5.54 14.61 26.98
CA ASP A 199 4.22 15.08 27.44
C ASP A 199 3.08 14.62 26.52
N LEU A 200 3.17 13.42 25.94
CA LEU A 200 2.15 12.91 25.03
C LEU A 200 0.78 12.80 25.73
N GLU A 201 -0.21 13.57 25.25
CA GLU A 201 -1.61 13.42 25.68
C GLU A 201 -2.21 12.13 25.12
N ALA A 202 -2.04 11.03 25.85
CA ALA A 202 -2.67 9.75 25.55
C ALA A 202 -3.87 9.46 26.46
N GLU A 203 -4.90 8.81 25.93
CA GLU A 203 -6.00 8.23 26.70
C GLU A 203 -5.60 6.82 27.18
N VAL A 204 -5.66 6.57 28.49
CA VAL A 204 -5.49 5.22 29.05
C VAL A 204 -6.83 4.49 29.08
N ILE A 205 -6.93 3.39 28.34
CA ILE A 205 -8.16 2.59 28.26
C ILE A 205 -7.89 1.20 28.82
N PRO A 206 -8.58 0.77 29.90
CA PRO A 206 -8.44 -0.57 30.44
C PRO A 206 -8.77 -1.63 29.39
N LEU A 207 -7.83 -2.54 29.16
CA LEU A 207 -7.97 -3.65 28.22
C LEU A 207 -8.59 -4.85 28.92
N LEU A 208 -9.63 -5.43 28.33
CA LEU A 208 -10.18 -6.71 28.76
C LEU A 208 -9.26 -7.86 28.36
N ASP A 209 -9.40 -9.00 29.02
CA ASP A 209 -8.65 -10.20 28.66
C ASP A 209 -8.76 -10.53 27.16
N LEU A 210 -7.62 -10.86 26.54
CA LEU A 210 -7.53 -11.06 25.10
C LEU A 210 -8.31 -12.30 24.62
N TYR A 211 -8.42 -13.31 25.49
CA TYR A 211 -9.02 -14.60 25.21
C TYR A 211 -10.45 -14.70 25.76
N ASP A 212 -10.69 -14.18 26.98
CA ASP A 212 -12.02 -14.15 27.61
C ASP A 212 -12.45 -12.73 28.03
N PRO A 213 -12.77 -11.85 27.07
CA PRO A 213 -13.16 -10.48 27.38
C PRO A 213 -14.49 -10.41 28.14
N LEU A 214 -15.42 -11.35 27.91
CA LEU A 214 -16.72 -11.36 28.58
C LEU A 214 -16.58 -11.78 30.05
N GLY A 215 -15.88 -12.88 30.33
CA GLY A 215 -15.68 -13.35 31.70
C GLY A 215 -14.90 -12.34 32.54
N ASP A 216 -13.86 -11.74 31.96
CA ASP A 216 -13.13 -10.65 32.60
C ASP A 216 -14.01 -9.42 32.89
N LEU A 217 -14.84 -9.01 31.92
CA LEU A 217 -15.78 -7.92 32.14
C LEU A 217 -16.77 -8.25 33.27
N LEU A 218 -17.36 -9.44 33.27
CA LEU A 218 -18.28 -9.87 34.32
C LEU A 218 -17.60 -9.93 35.70
N ALA A 219 -16.35 -10.39 35.77
CA ALA A 219 -15.56 -10.41 37.00
C ALA A 219 -15.26 -8.99 37.51
N ARG A 220 -14.79 -8.09 36.64
CA ARG A 220 -14.54 -6.68 36.99
C ARG A 220 -15.79 -5.96 37.45
N MET A 221 -16.96 -6.34 36.93
CA MET A 221 -18.26 -5.78 37.34
C MET A 221 -18.86 -6.49 38.57
N GLY A 222 -18.18 -7.48 39.15
CA GLY A 222 -18.65 -8.24 40.31
C GLY A 222 -19.87 -9.12 40.01
N LYS A 223 -20.12 -9.46 38.73
CA LYS A 223 -21.22 -10.33 38.28
C LYS A 223 -20.82 -11.81 38.25
N ALA A 224 -19.54 -12.11 38.03
CA ALA A 224 -18.96 -13.46 38.02
C ALA A 224 -17.71 -13.53 38.92
N PRO A 225 -17.27 -14.73 39.35
CA PRO A 225 -15.93 -14.88 39.92
C PRO A 225 -14.86 -14.60 38.87
N ASP A 226 -13.71 -14.07 39.30
CA ASP A 226 -12.55 -13.91 38.43
C ASP A 226 -12.07 -15.28 37.92
N PRO A 227 -11.90 -15.48 36.59
CA PRO A 227 -11.47 -16.76 36.03
C PRO A 227 -10.13 -17.29 36.56
N TYR A 228 -9.22 -16.39 36.96
CA TYR A 228 -7.88 -16.74 37.40
C TYR A 228 -7.78 -16.98 38.90
N THR A 229 -8.59 -16.26 39.70
CA THR A 229 -8.52 -16.36 41.17
C THR A 229 -9.70 -17.10 41.79
N GLY A 230 -10.81 -17.27 41.06
CA GLY A 230 -12.07 -17.84 41.55
C GLY A 230 -12.81 -16.94 42.55
N ILE A 231 -12.27 -15.77 42.89
CA ILE A 231 -12.84 -14.87 43.89
C ILE A 231 -13.77 -13.89 43.20
N ARG A 232 -14.98 -13.74 43.74
CA ARG A 232 -15.92 -12.71 43.30
C ARG A 232 -15.66 -11.41 44.05
N GLY A 233 -15.09 -10.43 43.35
CA GLY A 233 -14.90 -9.07 43.87
C GLY A 233 -16.22 -8.30 44.02
N LYS A 234 -16.17 -7.17 44.73
CA LYS A 234 -17.25 -6.18 44.71
C LYS A 234 -17.20 -5.40 43.40
N GLY A 235 -18.37 -5.17 42.79
CA GLY A 235 -18.49 -4.32 41.61
C GLY A 235 -18.04 -2.87 41.90
N PRO A 236 -17.62 -2.13 40.87
CA PRO A 236 -17.20 -0.73 41.01
C PRO A 236 -18.37 0.16 41.40
N LYS A 237 -18.06 1.38 41.89
CA LYS A 237 -19.09 2.39 42.19
C LYS A 237 -19.72 2.88 40.89
N ASP A 238 -21.02 3.18 40.92
CA ASP A 238 -21.75 3.74 39.80
C ASP A 238 -21.00 4.92 39.15
N GLY A 239 -20.84 4.86 37.83
CA GLY A 239 -20.14 5.87 37.02
C GLY A 239 -18.62 5.77 37.00
N THR A 240 -18.02 4.79 37.68
CA THR A 240 -16.57 4.51 37.61
C THR A 240 -16.29 3.25 36.78
N ASN A 241 -15.14 3.16 36.12
CA ASN A 241 -14.74 1.99 35.31
C ASN A 241 -15.80 1.56 34.29
N CYS A 242 -16.36 2.51 33.54
CA CYS A 242 -17.39 2.25 32.53
C CYS A 242 -16.83 2.05 31.12
N LYS A 243 -15.52 2.15 30.89
CA LYS A 243 -14.90 2.12 29.56
C LYS A 243 -13.85 1.02 29.50
N PHE A 244 -13.94 0.18 28.47
CA PHE A 244 -13.02 -0.95 28.27
C PHE A 244 -12.69 -1.17 26.80
N ALA A 245 -11.44 -1.51 26.49
CA ALA A 245 -11.01 -1.94 25.17
C ALA A 245 -11.12 -3.46 25.01
N ILE A 246 -11.46 -3.89 23.80
CA ILE A 246 -11.44 -5.27 23.33
C ILE A 246 -10.54 -5.30 22.10
N ILE A 247 -9.62 -6.26 22.04
CA ILE A 247 -8.73 -6.45 20.90
C ILE A 247 -9.19 -7.66 20.08
N SER A 248 -9.36 -7.41 18.79
CA SER A 248 -9.52 -8.45 17.77
C SER A 248 -8.18 -8.55 17.03
N ARG A 249 -7.54 -9.72 17.00
CA ARG A 249 -6.20 -9.90 16.44
C ARG A 249 -6.12 -11.18 15.62
N MET A 250 -5.62 -11.09 14.39
CA MET A 250 -5.30 -12.25 13.58
C MET A 250 -4.07 -12.97 14.15
N PRO A 251 -4.09 -14.31 14.24
CA PRO A 251 -2.91 -15.06 14.64
C PRO A 251 -1.82 -14.93 13.57
N THR A 252 -0.66 -14.44 13.98
CA THR A 252 0.55 -14.33 13.15
C THR A 252 1.70 -15.00 13.89
N PRO A 253 2.40 -15.98 13.30
CA PRO A 253 3.48 -16.70 13.96
C PRO A 253 4.63 -15.77 14.39
N GLY A 254 5.21 -16.02 15.56
CA GLY A 254 6.36 -15.25 16.08
C GLY A 254 6.00 -13.92 16.74
N MET A 255 4.86 -13.33 16.39
CA MET A 255 4.45 -11.99 16.82
C MET A 255 3.74 -12.01 18.19
N GLN A 256 4.44 -11.58 19.23
CA GLN A 256 3.89 -11.61 20.60
C GLN A 256 2.84 -10.53 20.83
N TYR A 257 3.10 -9.31 20.39
CA TYR A 257 2.26 -8.13 20.67
C TYR A 257 1.46 -7.67 19.46
N TYR A 258 2.16 -7.11 18.47
CA TYR A 258 1.56 -6.56 17.26
C TYR A 258 1.69 -7.55 16.11
N PRO A 259 0.60 -7.88 15.42
CA PRO A 259 0.71 -8.71 14.23
C PRO A 259 1.34 -7.91 13.08
N ILE A 260 2.00 -8.63 12.18
CA ILE A 260 2.43 -8.12 10.88
C ILE A 260 1.54 -8.75 9.81
N PRO A 261 0.83 -7.95 9.00
CA PRO A 261 0.03 -8.47 7.91
C PRO A 261 0.86 -9.27 6.90
N TYR A 262 0.32 -10.37 6.39
CA TYR A 262 1.04 -11.22 5.42
C TYR A 262 1.46 -10.49 4.13
N TYR A 263 0.70 -9.47 3.70
CA TYR A 263 1.05 -8.68 2.52
C TYR A 263 2.35 -7.89 2.72
N ALA A 264 2.74 -7.59 3.97
CA ALA A 264 3.92 -6.79 4.27
C ALA A 264 5.22 -7.45 3.80
N SER A 265 5.21 -8.76 3.56
CA SER A 265 6.30 -9.52 2.90
C SER A 265 6.73 -8.91 1.56
N ILE A 266 5.87 -8.17 0.87
CA ILE A 266 6.22 -7.51 -0.39
C ILE A 266 7.21 -6.36 -0.26
N PHE A 267 7.37 -5.82 0.95
CA PHE A 267 8.35 -4.77 1.24
C PHE A 267 9.73 -5.36 1.56
N ASP A 268 9.76 -6.57 2.11
CA ASP A 268 10.99 -7.35 2.27
C ASP A 268 11.44 -7.96 0.93
N ASP A 269 10.49 -8.22 0.03
CA ASP A 269 10.74 -8.64 -1.35
C ASP A 269 10.98 -7.43 -2.29
N ALA A 270 11.54 -7.67 -3.47
CA ALA A 270 11.92 -6.61 -4.41
C ALA A 270 10.75 -6.09 -5.28
N TRP A 271 9.62 -6.80 -5.33
CA TRP A 271 8.53 -6.51 -6.27
C TRP A 271 7.87 -5.14 -6.09
N TYR A 272 7.77 -4.67 -4.84
CA TYR A 272 7.26 -3.32 -4.57
C TYR A 272 8.18 -2.25 -5.19
N ASP A 273 9.49 -2.40 -5.01
CA ASP A 273 10.48 -1.47 -5.55
C ASP A 273 10.61 -1.59 -7.06
N ILE A 274 10.58 -2.78 -7.63
CA ILE A 274 10.58 -2.99 -9.09
C ILE A 274 9.43 -2.20 -9.73
N TYR A 275 8.20 -2.32 -9.21
CA TYR A 275 7.06 -1.54 -9.71
C TYR A 275 7.32 -0.02 -9.64
N ARG A 276 7.88 0.45 -8.51
CA ARG A 276 8.22 1.86 -8.29
C ARG A 276 9.29 2.35 -9.28
N LEU A 277 10.35 1.57 -9.47
CA LEU A 277 11.48 1.86 -10.35
C LEU A 277 11.06 1.92 -11.81
N ILE A 278 10.19 1.01 -12.26
CA ILE A 278 9.60 1.04 -13.61
C ILE A 278 8.83 2.37 -13.82
N GLY A 279 8.04 2.80 -12.84
CA GLY A 279 7.32 4.07 -12.91
C GLY A 279 8.24 5.29 -12.94
N ILE A 280 9.27 5.32 -12.09
CA ILE A 280 10.27 6.39 -12.04
C ILE A 280 11.05 6.45 -13.35
N GLY A 281 11.54 5.32 -13.85
CA GLY A 281 12.32 5.27 -15.09
C GLY A 281 11.49 5.68 -16.31
N LYS A 282 10.24 5.23 -16.44
CA LYS A 282 9.33 5.73 -17.49
C LYS A 282 9.13 7.23 -17.40
N ARG A 283 8.95 7.77 -16.19
CA ARG A 283 8.80 9.21 -15.97
C ARG A 283 10.05 9.98 -16.41
N TYR A 284 11.25 9.50 -16.10
CA TYR A 284 12.49 10.12 -16.55
C TYR A 284 12.66 10.02 -18.06
N MET A 285 12.38 8.86 -18.68
CA MET A 285 12.40 8.72 -20.14
C MET A 285 11.47 9.73 -20.81
N ILE A 286 10.23 9.87 -20.32
CA ILE A 286 9.26 10.84 -20.86
C ILE A 286 9.77 12.28 -20.68
N LYS A 287 10.30 12.64 -19.51
CA LYS A 287 10.84 13.98 -19.26
C LYS A 287 12.11 14.27 -20.07
N ASN A 288 12.94 13.26 -20.31
CA ASN A 288 14.19 13.35 -21.04
C ASN A 288 14.02 13.10 -22.55
N THR A 289 12.78 13.11 -23.07
CA THR A 289 12.45 12.95 -24.51
C THR A 289 13.07 14.05 -25.40
N SER A 290 13.77 15.04 -24.83
CA SER A 290 14.72 15.91 -25.53
C SER A 290 15.99 15.19 -26.02
N ALA A 291 16.12 13.88 -25.80
CA ALA A 291 17.19 13.09 -26.41
C ALA A 291 17.20 13.33 -27.94
N PRO A 292 18.37 13.63 -28.53
CA PRO A 292 18.47 13.92 -29.96
C PRO A 292 18.02 12.69 -30.75
N ARG A 293 16.87 12.80 -31.43
CA ARG A 293 16.32 11.71 -32.26
C ARG A 293 17.09 11.56 -33.57
N ILE A 294 17.71 12.63 -34.01
CA ILE A 294 18.42 12.72 -35.28
C ILE A 294 19.79 13.32 -35.01
N GLN A 295 20.82 12.62 -35.46
CA GLN A 295 22.18 13.13 -35.52
C GLN A 295 22.49 13.52 -36.96
N ILE A 296 22.83 14.79 -37.17
CA ILE A 296 23.25 15.31 -38.47
C ILE A 296 24.75 15.52 -38.42
N GLU A 297 25.50 14.65 -39.09
CA GLU A 297 26.93 14.79 -39.26
C GLU A 297 27.17 15.57 -40.55
N VAL A 298 27.89 16.69 -40.45
CA VAL A 298 28.28 17.50 -41.61
C VAL A 298 29.79 17.51 -41.70
N HIS A 299 30.32 17.09 -42.85
CA HIS A 299 31.75 17.11 -43.13
C HIS A 299 32.27 18.55 -43.03
N ARG A 300 33.51 18.71 -42.54
CA ARG A 300 34.08 20.03 -42.29
C ARG A 300 34.09 20.91 -43.55
N ASP A 301 34.44 20.29 -44.69
CA ASP A 301 34.64 20.98 -45.96
C ASP A 301 33.34 21.54 -46.55
N TYR A 302 32.17 20.98 -46.19
CA TYR A 302 30.86 21.46 -46.63
C TYR A 302 30.66 22.95 -46.31
N TRP A 303 31.06 23.37 -45.11
CA TRP A 303 30.90 24.75 -44.68
C TRP A 303 31.80 25.72 -45.43
N ASP A 304 32.99 25.26 -45.81
CA ASP A 304 33.96 26.05 -46.58
C ASP A 304 33.51 26.18 -48.04
N GLU A 305 33.08 25.09 -48.67
CA GLU A 305 32.53 25.09 -50.03
C GLU A 305 31.28 25.97 -50.16
N LEU A 306 30.35 25.90 -49.20
CA LEU A 306 29.15 26.74 -49.20
C LEU A 306 29.49 28.23 -49.22
N CYS A 307 30.38 28.67 -48.32
CA CYS A 307 30.78 30.07 -48.25
C CYS A 307 31.54 30.52 -49.52
N ASN A 308 32.37 29.64 -50.08
CA ASN A 308 33.18 29.93 -51.26
C ASN A 308 32.30 30.04 -52.52
N ASN A 309 31.30 29.16 -52.68
CA ASN A 309 30.35 29.20 -53.79
C ASN A 309 29.47 30.47 -53.76
N GLU A 310 29.11 30.95 -52.57
CA GLU A 310 28.35 32.19 -52.39
C GLU A 310 29.24 33.46 -52.40
N GLY A 311 30.56 33.32 -52.55
CA GLY A 311 31.50 34.44 -52.60
C GLY A 311 31.66 35.22 -51.29
N ILE A 312 31.34 34.60 -50.15
CA ILE A 312 31.38 35.24 -48.82
C ILE A 312 32.80 35.14 -48.26
N ILE A 313 33.57 36.21 -48.41
CA ILE A 313 34.98 36.27 -47.98
C ILE A 313 35.10 36.73 -46.51
N GLU A 314 34.17 37.58 -46.05
CA GLU A 314 34.25 38.24 -44.75
C GLU A 314 34.00 37.28 -43.57
N PRO A 315 34.92 37.18 -42.59
CA PRO A 315 34.86 36.15 -41.54
C PRO A 315 33.58 36.18 -40.68
N GLU A 316 33.03 37.36 -40.39
CA GLU A 316 31.80 37.47 -39.59
C GLU A 316 30.56 37.03 -40.37
N LYS A 317 30.49 37.40 -41.66
CA LYS A 317 29.40 36.97 -42.55
C LYS A 317 29.43 35.47 -42.82
N ARG A 318 30.62 34.87 -42.91
CA ARG A 318 30.77 33.40 -43.03
C ARG A 318 30.18 32.68 -41.81
N LYS A 319 30.47 33.14 -40.60
CA LYS A 319 29.91 32.56 -39.37
C LYS A 319 28.39 32.69 -39.30
N ALA A 320 27.85 33.86 -39.64
CA ALA A 320 26.42 34.10 -39.66
C ALA A 320 25.70 33.20 -40.69
N ARG A 321 26.26 33.07 -41.89
CA ARG A 321 25.70 32.21 -42.95
C ARG A 321 25.73 30.73 -42.58
N ILE A 322 26.81 30.26 -41.95
CA ILE A 322 26.90 28.88 -41.44
C ILE A 322 25.84 28.62 -40.37
N LEU A 323 25.57 29.58 -39.48
CA LEU A 323 24.54 29.44 -38.45
C LEU A 323 23.13 29.37 -39.07
N GLN A 324 22.84 30.24 -40.05
CA GLN A 324 21.59 30.21 -40.80
C GLN A 324 21.42 28.88 -41.55
N GLU A 325 22.48 28.37 -42.16
CA GLU A 325 22.41 27.08 -42.87
C GLU A 325 22.21 25.91 -41.91
N LYS A 326 22.83 25.94 -40.72
CA LYS A 326 22.55 24.95 -39.67
C LYS A 326 21.07 24.96 -39.28
N GLU A 327 20.48 26.13 -39.08
CA GLU A 327 19.05 26.26 -38.79
C GLU A 327 18.18 25.78 -39.96
N ASN A 328 18.55 26.09 -41.21
CA ASN A 328 17.84 25.61 -42.39
C ASN A 328 17.88 24.08 -42.50
N ILE A 329 19.04 23.46 -42.28
CA ILE A 329 19.20 22.00 -42.28
C ILE A 329 18.37 21.37 -41.15
N ILE A 330 18.40 21.95 -39.95
CA ILE A 330 17.60 21.47 -38.81
C ILE A 330 16.11 21.58 -39.13
N ASN A 331 15.64 22.71 -39.65
CA ASN A 331 14.23 22.93 -39.99
C ASN A 331 13.78 22.03 -41.15
N PHE A 332 14.64 21.80 -42.14
CA PHE A 332 14.33 20.91 -43.25
C PHE A 332 14.18 19.46 -42.78
N VAL A 333 15.08 18.98 -41.92
CA VAL A 333 15.08 17.59 -41.44
C VAL A 333 14.05 17.35 -40.34
N CYS A 334 13.83 18.32 -39.45
CA CYS A 334 12.96 18.19 -38.27
C CYS A 334 11.57 18.84 -38.43
N GLY A 335 11.31 19.52 -39.55
CA GLY A 335 10.04 20.20 -39.79
C GLY A 335 8.84 19.23 -39.86
N PRO A 336 7.70 19.54 -39.22
CA PRO A 336 6.53 18.65 -39.20
C PRO A 336 5.98 18.36 -40.60
N GLU A 337 6.10 19.30 -41.53
CA GLU A 337 5.71 19.16 -42.93
C GLU A 337 6.64 18.26 -43.78
N ASN A 338 7.83 17.91 -43.28
CA ASN A 338 8.82 17.08 -43.99
C ASN A 338 8.88 15.65 -43.48
N ALA A 339 8.08 15.31 -42.46
CA ALA A 339 7.95 13.95 -41.97
C ALA A 339 7.48 12.98 -43.09
N GLY A 340 8.25 11.92 -43.33
CA GLY A 340 7.90 10.86 -44.28
C GLY A 340 8.19 11.14 -45.76
N LYS A 341 8.81 12.28 -46.11
CA LYS A 341 9.24 12.56 -47.48
C LYS A 341 10.54 11.80 -47.83
N ALA A 342 10.67 11.36 -49.08
CA ALA A 342 11.88 10.74 -49.59
C ALA A 342 12.97 11.80 -49.87
N LEU A 343 14.20 11.53 -49.45
CA LEU A 343 15.36 12.39 -49.69
C LEU A 343 16.29 11.76 -50.73
N ILE A 344 16.67 12.53 -51.74
CA ILE A 344 17.70 12.15 -52.73
C ILE A 344 18.98 12.90 -52.38
N THR A 345 20.09 12.20 -52.19
CA THR A 345 21.40 12.80 -51.87
C THR A 345 22.47 12.34 -52.86
N GLY A 346 23.37 13.25 -53.23
CA GLY A 346 24.57 12.93 -54.01
C GLY A 346 25.73 12.49 -53.12
N TYR A 347 26.66 11.72 -53.68
CA TYR A 347 27.94 11.36 -53.07
C TYR A 347 29.06 11.58 -54.09
N TYR A 348 30.30 11.73 -53.63
CA TYR A 348 31.47 11.82 -54.52
C TYR A 348 32.49 10.73 -54.17
N LEU A 349 33.33 10.39 -55.15
CA LEU A 349 34.40 9.42 -54.99
C LEU A 349 35.71 10.17 -54.75
N ASP A 350 36.40 9.84 -53.66
CA ASP A 350 37.75 10.31 -53.41
C ASP A 350 38.73 9.76 -54.47
N PRO A 351 39.92 10.36 -54.65
CA PRO A 351 40.95 9.86 -55.57
C PRO A 351 41.39 8.40 -55.33
N ASN A 352 41.11 7.87 -54.14
CA ASN A 352 41.36 6.48 -53.73
C ASN A 352 40.17 5.53 -54.00
N GLY A 353 39.11 5.99 -54.68
CA GLY A 353 37.92 5.20 -55.01
C GLY A 353 36.96 4.96 -53.85
N LYS A 354 37.10 5.68 -52.73
CA LYS A 354 36.17 5.58 -51.58
C LYS A 354 35.06 6.62 -51.68
N GLU A 355 33.84 6.21 -51.41
CA GLU A 355 32.69 7.11 -51.34
C GLU A 355 32.78 8.03 -50.12
N GLN A 356 32.66 9.34 -50.36
CA GLN A 356 32.58 10.37 -49.32
C GLN A 356 31.22 11.04 -49.37
N ARG A 357 30.67 11.34 -48.17
CA ARG A 357 29.36 11.97 -47.99
C ARG A 357 29.56 13.27 -47.22
N MET A 358 29.11 14.39 -47.79
CA MET A 358 29.25 15.71 -47.16
C MET A 358 28.28 15.92 -46.00
N VAL A 359 27.07 15.33 -46.07
CA VAL A 359 26.07 15.37 -45.00
C VAL A 359 25.54 13.96 -44.78
N ARG A 360 25.52 13.51 -43.53
CA ARG A 360 24.96 12.23 -43.12
C ARG A 360 23.92 12.47 -42.02
N ILE A 361 22.69 12.06 -42.31
CA ILE A 361 21.60 12.08 -41.34
C ILE A 361 21.48 10.66 -40.78
N ILE A 362 21.72 10.52 -39.49
CA ILE A 362 21.57 9.28 -38.74
C ILE A 362 20.32 9.43 -37.89
N ASN A 363 19.32 8.60 -38.14
CA ASN A 363 18.23 8.46 -37.20
C ASN A 363 18.77 7.67 -36.00
N LEU A 364 18.82 8.32 -34.84
CA LEU A 364 19.28 7.71 -33.59
C LEU A 364 18.15 6.93 -32.90
N SER A 365 16.89 7.19 -33.26
CA SER A 365 15.79 6.30 -32.87
C SER A 365 15.85 5.04 -33.73
N GLU A 366 16.12 3.89 -33.12
CA GLU A 366 16.05 2.59 -33.78
C GLU A 366 14.62 2.38 -34.28
N GLY A 367 14.36 2.65 -35.56
CA GLY A 367 13.03 2.64 -36.18
C GLY A 367 12.27 1.31 -36.20
N ASN A 368 12.72 0.29 -35.45
CA ASN A 368 12.09 -1.02 -35.33
C ASN A 368 11.74 -1.44 -33.90
N LYS A 369 12.15 -0.71 -32.86
CA LYS A 369 11.67 -0.98 -31.49
C LYS A 369 10.53 -0.02 -31.18
N LYS A 370 9.37 -0.58 -30.84
CA LYS A 370 8.21 0.20 -30.40
C LYS A 370 8.58 0.92 -29.10
N GLU A 371 9.06 2.16 -29.21
CA GLU A 371 9.28 3.04 -28.06
C GLU A 371 7.96 3.18 -27.26
N GLY A 372 7.90 2.53 -26.11
CA GLY A 372 6.74 2.51 -25.21
C GLY A 372 6.32 1.12 -24.75
N GLY A 373 6.76 0.05 -25.41
CA GLY A 373 6.49 -1.34 -25.01
C GLY A 373 7.52 -1.94 -24.05
N ASP A 374 8.72 -1.36 -23.96
CA ASP A 374 9.91 -2.03 -23.42
C ASP A 374 9.74 -2.52 -21.98
N TRP A 375 8.94 -1.83 -21.15
CA TRP A 375 8.68 -2.22 -19.76
C TRP A 375 7.18 -2.46 -19.51
N ALA A 376 6.43 -2.86 -20.55
CA ALA A 376 5.01 -3.16 -20.40
C ALA A 376 4.78 -4.53 -19.76
N GLU A 377 5.62 -5.51 -20.11
CA GLU A 377 5.59 -6.88 -19.57
C GLU A 377 6.02 -6.88 -18.11
N ASP A 378 7.16 -6.28 -17.78
CA ASP A 378 7.64 -6.15 -16.38
C ASP A 378 6.64 -5.42 -15.48
N MET A 379 5.97 -4.38 -16.00
CA MET A 379 4.93 -3.66 -15.26
C MET A 379 3.73 -4.57 -14.95
N SER A 380 3.36 -5.45 -15.90
CA SER A 380 2.27 -6.41 -15.75
C SER A 380 2.63 -7.48 -14.72
N GLU A 381 3.85 -8.02 -14.80
CA GLU A 381 4.37 -8.99 -13.84
C GLU A 381 4.44 -8.42 -12.43
N ALA A 382 5.01 -7.23 -12.25
CA ALA A 382 5.07 -6.55 -10.96
C ALA A 382 3.67 -6.23 -10.40
N SER A 383 2.71 -5.85 -11.26
CA SER A 383 1.31 -5.64 -10.86
C SER A 383 0.67 -6.94 -10.36
N ASN A 384 0.92 -8.06 -11.04
CA ASN A 384 0.41 -9.37 -10.63
C ASN A 384 1.04 -9.85 -9.32
N ALA A 385 2.35 -9.65 -9.13
CA ALA A 385 3.04 -9.96 -7.87
C ALA A 385 2.47 -9.16 -6.70
N LEU A 386 2.18 -7.87 -6.91
CA LEU A 386 1.45 -7.04 -5.93
C LEU A 386 0.08 -7.63 -5.61
N CYS A 387 -0.72 -7.95 -6.63
CA CYS A 387 -2.05 -8.54 -6.46
C CYS A 387 -2.01 -9.85 -5.66
N PHE A 388 -1.02 -10.71 -5.96
CA PHE A 388 -0.77 -11.96 -5.24
C PHE A 388 -0.51 -11.72 -3.75
N SER A 389 0.39 -10.79 -3.40
CA SER A 389 0.69 -10.45 -2.00
C SER A 389 -0.53 -9.93 -1.24
N PHE A 390 -1.38 -9.12 -1.89
CA PHE A 390 -2.63 -8.64 -1.29
C PHE A 390 -3.77 -9.68 -1.29
N GLY A 391 -3.55 -10.88 -1.83
CA GLY A 391 -4.59 -11.91 -1.95
C GLY A 391 -5.79 -11.42 -2.76
N CYS A 392 -5.54 -10.65 -3.82
CA CYS A 392 -6.54 -10.14 -4.76
C CYS A 392 -6.27 -10.71 -6.15
N HIS A 393 -7.31 -11.16 -6.84
CA HIS A 393 -7.16 -11.52 -8.24
C HIS A 393 -7.08 -10.24 -9.10
N PRO A 394 -6.10 -10.09 -10.03
CA PRO A 394 -5.90 -8.88 -10.83
C PRO A 394 -7.17 -8.40 -11.57
N ASN A 395 -7.92 -9.35 -12.15
CA ASN A 395 -9.20 -9.10 -12.83
C ASN A 395 -10.29 -8.46 -11.96
N LEU A 396 -10.26 -8.60 -10.63
CA LEU A 396 -11.26 -8.02 -9.72
C LEU A 396 -10.98 -6.54 -9.43
N ILE A 397 -9.71 -6.14 -9.48
CA ILE A 397 -9.28 -4.78 -9.16
C ILE A 397 -8.87 -3.95 -10.38
N GLY A 398 -8.89 -4.56 -11.57
CA GLY A 398 -8.53 -3.92 -12.83
C GLY A 398 -7.03 -3.72 -13.01
N ALA A 399 -6.20 -4.46 -12.27
CA ALA A 399 -4.74 -4.39 -12.34
C ALA A 399 -4.22 -5.32 -13.45
N THR A 400 -4.70 -5.13 -14.68
CA THR A 400 -4.43 -6.02 -15.81
C THR A 400 -3.76 -5.29 -16.98
N PRO A 401 -2.50 -4.85 -16.85
CA PRO A 401 -1.78 -4.23 -17.95
C PRO A 401 -1.44 -5.27 -19.03
N GLY A 402 -1.69 -4.98 -20.30
CA GLY A 402 -1.23 -5.80 -21.43
C GLY A 402 -2.29 -6.03 -22.52
N LYS A 403 -1.83 -6.30 -23.76
CA LYS A 403 -2.70 -6.49 -24.94
C LYS A 403 -3.32 -7.89 -25.05
N SER A 404 -2.80 -8.89 -24.34
CA SER A 404 -3.24 -10.29 -24.38
C SER A 404 -3.82 -10.72 -23.04
N GLN A 405 -4.79 -9.96 -22.53
CA GLN A 405 -5.52 -10.35 -21.34
C GLN A 405 -6.42 -11.54 -21.67
N MET A 406 -6.19 -12.66 -20.98
CA MET A 406 -7.12 -13.78 -20.91
C MET A 406 -8.38 -13.25 -20.22
N ASN A 407 -9.32 -12.76 -21.03
CA ASN A 407 -10.49 -12.04 -20.56
C ASN A 407 -11.45 -13.08 -19.95
N ASN A 408 -11.29 -13.32 -18.65
CA ASN A 408 -12.14 -14.21 -17.88
C ASN A 408 -13.61 -13.89 -18.12
N SER A 409 -14.43 -14.92 -18.28
CA SER A 409 -15.86 -14.76 -18.47
C SER A 409 -16.49 -14.06 -17.27
N GLY A 410 -17.70 -13.50 -17.43
CA GLY A 410 -18.44 -12.93 -16.30
C GLY A 410 -18.68 -13.96 -15.19
N SER A 411 -18.79 -15.25 -15.55
CA SER A 411 -18.90 -16.36 -14.59
C SER A 411 -17.62 -16.53 -13.78
N ASP A 412 -16.46 -16.54 -14.43
CA ASP A 412 -15.17 -16.72 -13.73
C ASP A 412 -14.90 -15.56 -12.75
N LYS A 413 -15.21 -14.32 -13.15
CA LYS A 413 -15.03 -13.14 -12.29
C LYS A 413 -15.91 -13.22 -11.04
N ARG A 414 -17.10 -13.78 -11.19
CA ARG A 414 -18.03 -14.00 -10.09
C ARG A 414 -17.52 -15.08 -9.14
N GLU A 415 -17.09 -16.24 -9.64
CA GLU A 415 -16.55 -17.31 -8.80
C GLU A 415 -15.32 -16.84 -8.02
N LEU A 416 -14.43 -16.07 -8.66
CA LEU A 416 -13.29 -15.44 -7.99
C LEU A 416 -13.72 -14.50 -6.87
N PHE A 417 -14.79 -13.73 -7.07
CA PHE A 417 -15.33 -12.84 -6.05
C PHE A 417 -15.93 -13.63 -4.88
N ILE A 418 -16.70 -14.68 -5.14
CA ILE A 418 -17.30 -15.56 -4.12
C ILE A 418 -16.20 -16.26 -3.30
N MET A 419 -15.17 -16.78 -3.96
CA MET A 419 -14.01 -17.38 -3.29
C MET A 419 -13.34 -16.38 -2.37
N LYS A 420 -13.10 -15.14 -2.85
CA LYS A 420 -12.52 -14.09 -2.03
C LYS A 420 -13.39 -13.77 -0.81
N GLN A 421 -14.70 -13.58 -0.99
CA GLN A 421 -15.62 -13.34 0.11
C GLN A 421 -15.62 -14.49 1.12
N SER A 422 -15.61 -15.73 0.66
CA SER A 422 -15.62 -16.92 1.54
C SER A 422 -14.41 -16.95 2.48
N LEU A 423 -13.24 -16.51 2.02
CA LEU A 423 -12.04 -16.40 2.85
C LEU A 423 -12.15 -15.34 3.95
N GLU A 424 -13.05 -14.36 3.80
CA GLU A 424 -13.27 -13.31 4.80
C GLU A 424 -13.92 -13.84 6.08
N LYS A 425 -14.51 -15.04 6.06
CA LYS A 425 -15.17 -15.65 7.23
C LYS A 425 -14.26 -15.75 8.45
N ALA A 426 -12.99 -16.15 8.25
CA ALA A 426 -12.01 -16.22 9.34
C ALA A 426 -11.77 -14.85 9.98
N THR A 427 -11.80 -13.77 9.17
CA THR A 427 -11.67 -12.40 9.66
C THR A 427 -12.94 -11.98 10.42
N HIS A 428 -14.12 -12.31 9.89
CA HIS A 428 -15.41 -12.01 10.52
C HIS A 428 -15.55 -12.67 11.89
N ASP A 429 -15.16 -13.92 12.03
CA ASP A 429 -15.27 -14.65 13.30
C ASP A 429 -14.41 -14.00 14.41
N ILE A 430 -13.22 -13.49 14.05
CA ILE A 430 -12.36 -12.75 14.98
C ILE A 430 -12.94 -11.37 15.28
N MET A 431 -13.41 -10.64 14.27
CA MET A 431 -14.01 -9.30 14.43
C MET A 431 -15.37 -9.33 15.15
N ALA A 432 -16.06 -10.47 15.16
CA ALA A 432 -17.32 -10.66 15.87
C ALA A 432 -17.14 -10.63 17.39
N LYS A 433 -15.92 -10.83 17.91
CA LYS A 433 -15.59 -10.87 19.34
C LYS A 433 -16.20 -9.72 20.17
N PRO A 434 -15.94 -8.42 19.89
CA PRO A 434 -16.55 -7.32 20.63
C PRO A 434 -18.08 -7.31 20.57
N TRP A 435 -18.65 -7.70 19.44
CA TRP A 435 -20.10 -7.76 19.25
C TRP A 435 -20.75 -8.90 20.04
N HIS A 436 -20.07 -10.04 20.14
CA HIS A 436 -20.47 -11.13 21.03
C HIS A 436 -20.46 -10.69 22.50
N VAL A 437 -19.45 -9.94 22.94
CA VAL A 437 -19.44 -9.36 24.30
C VAL A 437 -20.66 -8.46 24.52
N VAL A 438 -21.02 -7.62 23.54
CA VAL A 438 -22.22 -6.76 23.61
C VAL A 438 -23.51 -7.56 23.75
N ILE A 439 -23.77 -8.53 22.86
CA ILE A 439 -25.03 -9.29 22.90
C ILE A 439 -25.18 -10.12 24.18
N HIS A 440 -24.08 -10.67 24.71
CA HIS A 440 -24.11 -11.50 25.91
C HIS A 440 -24.22 -10.65 27.17
N TYR A 441 -23.49 -9.53 27.26
CA TYR A 441 -23.57 -8.65 28.42
C TYR A 441 -24.93 -7.95 28.54
N ASN A 442 -25.55 -7.62 27.40
CA ASN A 442 -26.88 -7.01 27.36
C ASN A 442 -28.03 -8.03 27.42
N LEU A 443 -27.74 -9.32 27.60
CA LEU A 443 -28.71 -10.42 27.66
C LEU A 443 -29.57 -10.57 26.39
N TRP A 444 -29.10 -10.05 25.25
CA TRP A 444 -29.77 -10.23 23.97
C TRP A 444 -29.55 -11.64 23.41
N ALA A 445 -28.43 -12.28 23.75
CA ALA A 445 -28.18 -13.68 23.40
C ALA A 445 -29.26 -14.62 23.98
N ASP A 446 -29.81 -14.31 25.15
CA ASP A 446 -30.88 -15.10 25.80
C ASP A 446 -32.21 -14.99 25.04
N LYS A 447 -32.36 -13.96 24.20
CA LYS A 447 -33.48 -13.79 23.25
C LYS A 447 -33.22 -14.45 21.90
N ASN A 448 -32.26 -15.38 21.82
CA ASN A 448 -31.84 -16.08 20.60
C ASN A 448 -31.21 -15.17 19.52
N ILE A 449 -30.63 -14.04 19.91
CA ILE A 449 -30.02 -13.08 19.00
C ILE A 449 -28.52 -13.35 18.85
N THR A 450 -28.00 -13.16 17.64
CA THR A 450 -26.57 -13.19 17.34
C THR A 450 -26.19 -12.07 16.38
N VAL A 451 -24.90 -11.96 16.10
CA VAL A 451 -24.40 -11.14 15.00
C VAL A 451 -23.95 -12.01 13.83
N ASP A 452 -24.05 -11.46 12.63
CA ASP A 452 -23.52 -12.06 11.40
C ASP A 452 -23.06 -10.96 10.44
N VAL A 453 -22.20 -11.34 9.50
CA VAL A 453 -21.73 -10.46 8.42
C VAL A 453 -22.07 -11.15 7.10
N PRO A 454 -23.26 -10.87 6.53
CA PRO A 454 -23.72 -11.60 5.36
C PRO A 454 -22.81 -11.38 4.16
N MET A 455 -22.55 -12.46 3.42
CA MET A 455 -21.84 -12.45 2.15
C MET A 455 -22.84 -12.44 0.99
N ILE A 456 -22.40 -12.03 -0.20
CA ILE A 456 -23.28 -11.88 -1.36
C ILE A 456 -23.06 -13.08 -2.28
N GLU A 457 -24.11 -13.84 -2.56
CA GLU A 457 -24.10 -14.79 -3.68
C GLU A 457 -24.66 -14.11 -4.92
N LEU A 458 -23.85 -14.01 -5.96
CA LEU A 458 -24.29 -13.52 -7.26
C LEU A 458 -24.80 -14.72 -8.07
N THR A 459 -26.10 -14.85 -8.29
CA THR A 459 -26.68 -15.94 -9.09
C THR A 459 -26.73 -15.60 -10.60
N THR A 460 -26.78 -16.61 -11.47
CA THR A 460 -26.89 -16.41 -12.94
C THR A 460 -28.33 -16.03 -13.31
N LEU A 461 -28.48 -15.26 -14.40
CA LEU A 461 -29.76 -14.81 -14.95
C LEU A 461 -30.75 -15.95 -15.25
N ASP A 462 -30.26 -17.17 -15.48
CA ASP A 462 -31.11 -18.35 -15.75
C ASP A 462 -31.95 -18.78 -14.54
N LYS A 463 -31.58 -18.33 -13.33
CA LYS A 463 -32.44 -18.43 -12.15
C LYS A 463 -33.16 -17.09 -11.97
N ASN A 464 -34.33 -16.93 -12.61
CA ASN A 464 -35.27 -15.85 -12.33
C ASN A 464 -35.66 -15.86 -10.83
N LYS A 465 -34.88 -15.14 -10.01
CA LYS A 465 -35.22 -14.59 -8.68
C LYS A 465 -34.03 -13.73 -8.23
N ASP A 466 -34.31 -12.46 -8.04
CA ASP A 466 -33.39 -11.42 -7.58
C ASP A 466 -32.51 -11.89 -6.41
N GLN A 467 -31.21 -11.53 -6.47
CA GLN A 467 -30.16 -11.66 -5.45
C GLN A 467 -30.54 -12.51 -4.21
N GLN A 468 -30.11 -13.78 -4.19
CA GLN A 468 -30.14 -14.58 -2.96
C GLN A 468 -28.97 -14.17 -2.07
N THR A 469 -29.25 -13.66 -0.87
CA THR A 469 -28.24 -13.54 0.19
C THR A 469 -27.91 -14.94 0.68
N SER A 470 -26.68 -15.39 0.47
CA SER A 470 -26.23 -16.66 1.02
C SER A 470 -25.83 -16.47 2.47
N ILE A 471 -26.57 -17.17 3.32
CA ILE A 471 -26.16 -17.46 4.69
C ILE A 471 -25.59 -18.87 4.59
N VAL A 472 -24.37 -19.10 5.08
CA VAL A 472 -23.74 -20.43 5.03
C VAL A 472 -24.58 -21.39 5.88
N ASN A 473 -25.44 -22.16 5.23
CA ASN A 473 -26.26 -23.19 5.88
C ASN A 473 -25.44 -24.47 6.02
N ASN A 474 -25.06 -24.82 7.26
CA ASN A 474 -24.64 -26.18 7.62
C ASN A 474 -25.88 -27.07 7.78
N ASN A 475 -26.52 -27.45 6.68
CA ASN A 475 -27.48 -28.55 6.71
C ASN A 475 -26.75 -29.83 6.33
N GLY A 476 -26.51 -30.68 7.33
CA GLY A 476 -26.10 -32.06 7.12
C GLY A 476 -27.18 -32.78 6.32
N ASN A 477 -26.82 -33.29 5.15
CA ASN A 477 -27.68 -34.16 4.37
C ASN A 477 -27.89 -35.47 5.14
N GLU A 478 -29.06 -35.64 5.76
CA GLU A 478 -29.61 -36.96 5.98
C GLU A 478 -30.13 -37.49 4.63
N ASN A 479 -29.29 -38.29 3.97
CA ASN A 479 -29.74 -39.14 2.88
C ASN A 479 -30.63 -40.24 3.48
N THR A 480 -31.95 -40.12 3.31
CA THR A 480 -32.85 -41.27 3.34
C THR A 480 -33.17 -41.67 1.90
N ASP A 481 -32.45 -42.68 1.42
CA ASP A 481 -32.77 -43.39 0.19
C ASP A 481 -34.05 -44.21 0.36
N ASN A 482 -34.95 -44.09 -0.61
CA ASN A 482 -35.95 -45.08 -0.98
C ASN A 482 -35.94 -45.23 -2.50
#